data_AF-A0A933IPQ5-F1
#
_entry.id   AF-A0A933IPQ5-F1
#
_cell.length_a   1.000
_cell.length_b   1.000
_cell.length_c   1.000
_cell.angle_alpha   90.00
_cell.angle_beta   90.00
_cell.angle_gamma   90.00
#
_symmetry.space_group_name_H-M   'P 1'
#
loop_
_entity.id
_entity.type
_entity.pdbx_description
1 polymer ?
#
loop_
_entity_poly.entity_id
_entity_poly.type
_entity_poly.pdbx_seq_one_letter_code
_entity_poly.pdbx_strand_id
1 'polypeptide(L)'
;MRWKAICILLAVATAYFFCMASPLRAQDRALQQLVELLEQKGALTPAEAETMRRIIARDQRLLLEKEQALEQREQELLRREQALAEKEPEQAKPLPSEESKPSPGEKEETGLALEAVYEEGFWLRTTEPDVFSLRVGGLLQTDYRYYDYDSEDPDQNKFDIRRARLLLEGWLTSHFDYKFEYEFQGAGSRRLLDAYGDVHLLPYLSVRLGQFKEPFSLEQVTKDKNIVFAERSMGYYLTPGRDLGVMVHASVWDDRVNYGLGLFNGDGEDDATGGDVDEPEFTGRLVFAPFREWGLPWLEDFQIGGSLGYARIDRNNVNINVKTTGLTTFFDVATSAKFNVIREADKRYRYGAELGWAYGPFALASEYIKVQYRDITTSADQFDVDLEDTYVSLLWMVTGERPTYKNGIFKAIRSEKRKRTLWRSTGTSIPTYG
;
A
#
# COMPACT_ATOMS: atom_id res chain seq x y z
N MET A 1 -21.17 -27.05 40.95
CA MET A 1 -21.36 -25.57 41.03
C MET A 1 -20.66 -24.78 39.91
N ARG A 2 -19.61 -25.29 39.23
CA ARG A 2 -18.82 -24.50 38.25
C ARG A 2 -19.40 -24.36 36.83
N TRP A 3 -20.34 -25.21 36.41
CA TRP A 3 -20.90 -25.13 35.04
C TRP A 3 -21.97 -24.03 34.88
N LYS A 4 -22.71 -23.74 35.96
CA LYS A 4 -23.74 -22.68 35.98
C LYS A 4 -23.14 -21.28 35.83
N ALA A 5 -21.92 -21.05 36.34
CA ALA A 5 -21.23 -19.77 36.21
C ALA A 5 -20.76 -19.49 34.77
N ILE A 6 -20.35 -20.54 34.04
CA ILE A 6 -19.91 -20.42 32.64
C ILE A 6 -21.09 -20.15 31.70
N CYS A 7 -22.24 -20.78 31.94
CA CYS A 7 -23.46 -20.48 31.18
C CYS A 7 -23.98 -19.06 31.42
N ILE A 8 -23.80 -18.50 32.62
CA ILE A 8 -24.18 -17.12 32.94
C ILE A 8 -23.25 -16.12 32.26
N LEU A 9 -21.94 -16.37 32.22
CA LEU A 9 -20.98 -15.52 31.50
C LEU A 9 -21.20 -15.53 29.98
N LEU A 10 -21.51 -16.70 29.38
CA LEU A 10 -21.83 -16.81 27.96
C LEU A 10 -23.16 -16.12 27.59
N ALA A 11 -24.16 -16.14 28.48
CA ALA A 11 -25.42 -15.42 28.30
C ALA A 11 -25.25 -13.89 28.41
N VAL A 12 -24.35 -13.42 29.27
CA VAL A 12 -24.03 -11.99 29.40
C VAL A 12 -23.25 -11.48 28.18
N ALA A 13 -22.32 -12.29 27.63
CA ALA A 13 -21.56 -11.93 26.43
C ALA A 13 -22.44 -11.90 25.16
N THR A 14 -23.42 -12.82 25.04
CA THR A 14 -24.37 -12.81 23.91
C THR A 14 -25.41 -11.69 24.01
N ALA A 15 -25.83 -11.32 25.22
CA ALA A 15 -26.69 -10.14 25.43
C ALA A 15 -25.97 -8.82 25.08
N TYR A 16 -24.66 -8.73 25.33
CA TYR A 16 -23.87 -7.56 24.95
C TYR A 16 -23.70 -7.43 23.42
N PHE A 17 -23.56 -8.56 22.72
CA PHE A 17 -23.41 -8.59 21.26
C PHE A 17 -24.72 -8.24 20.52
N PHE A 18 -25.88 -8.57 21.10
CA PHE A 18 -27.19 -8.25 20.48
C PHE A 18 -27.66 -6.81 20.73
N CYS A 19 -27.06 -6.08 21.67
CA CYS A 19 -27.47 -4.71 22.02
C CYS A 19 -26.84 -3.62 21.14
N MET A 20 -25.88 -3.96 20.28
CA MET A 20 -25.20 -3.02 19.36
C MET A 20 -25.99 -2.75 18.06
N ALA A 21 -27.19 -3.31 17.92
CA ALA A 21 -28.04 -3.15 16.75
C ALA A 21 -29.44 -2.62 17.12
N SER A 22 -29.51 -1.48 17.83
CA SER A 22 -30.71 -0.64 18.04
C SER A 22 -30.31 0.66 18.76
N PRO A 23 -31.01 1.80 18.58
CA PRO A 23 -30.46 3.14 18.76
C PRO A 23 -30.10 3.48 20.22
N LEU A 24 -29.18 4.43 20.36
CA LEU A 24 -28.44 4.89 21.55
C LEU A 24 -29.20 5.02 22.89
N ARG A 25 -30.54 4.98 22.92
CA ARG A 25 -31.34 5.10 24.14
C ARG A 25 -31.17 3.96 25.15
N ALA A 26 -30.71 2.78 24.72
CA ALA A 26 -30.46 1.65 25.63
C ALA A 26 -29.16 1.82 26.46
N GLN A 27 -28.19 2.59 25.94
CA GLN A 27 -26.87 2.78 26.53
C GLN A 27 -26.90 3.75 27.73
N ASP A 28 -27.82 4.71 27.70
CA ASP A 28 -28.00 5.75 28.74
C ASP A 28 -28.44 5.20 30.10
N ARG A 29 -29.37 4.23 30.09
CA ARG A 29 -29.83 3.56 31.31
C ARG A 29 -28.74 2.67 31.91
N ALA A 30 -27.95 2.02 31.06
CA ALA A 30 -26.87 1.14 31.50
C ALA A 30 -25.76 1.93 32.22
N LEU A 31 -25.45 3.14 31.74
CA LEU A 31 -24.42 3.99 32.35
C LEU A 31 -24.85 4.50 33.73
N GLN A 32 -26.11 4.93 33.88
CA GLN A 32 -26.65 5.35 35.19
C GLN A 32 -26.71 4.19 36.19
N GLN A 33 -27.13 3.00 35.72
CA GLN A 33 -27.15 1.79 36.53
C GLN A 33 -25.75 1.34 36.96
N LEU A 34 -24.73 1.55 36.12
CA LEU A 34 -23.34 1.26 36.45
C LEU A 34 -22.82 2.17 37.55
N VAL A 35 -23.10 3.48 37.50
CA VAL A 35 -22.72 4.42 38.57
C VAL A 35 -23.36 4.02 39.90
N GLU A 36 -24.65 3.63 39.88
CA GLU A 36 -25.34 3.14 41.08
C GLU A 36 -24.72 1.85 41.63
N LEU A 37 -24.35 0.91 40.75
CA LEU A 37 -23.76 -0.37 41.16
C LEU A 37 -22.35 -0.19 41.76
N LEU A 38 -21.57 0.77 41.23
CA LEU A 38 -20.24 1.11 41.72
C LEU A 38 -20.28 1.85 43.06
N GLU A 39 -21.27 2.73 43.26
CA GLU A 39 -21.55 3.36 44.55
C GLU A 39 -21.96 2.30 45.60
N GLN A 40 -22.85 1.37 45.22
CA GLN A 40 -23.34 0.31 46.12
C GLN A 40 -22.26 -0.71 46.52
N LYS A 41 -21.21 -0.86 45.70
CA LYS A 41 -20.04 -1.72 45.96
C LYS A 41 -18.91 -0.99 46.71
N GLY A 42 -19.09 0.28 47.05
CA GLY A 42 -18.09 1.09 47.75
C GLY A 42 -16.87 1.45 46.89
N ALA A 43 -16.98 1.30 45.57
CA ALA A 43 -15.90 1.65 44.62
C ALA A 43 -15.87 3.16 44.30
N LEU A 44 -16.95 3.88 44.61
CA LEU A 44 -17.07 5.34 44.47
C LEU A 44 -17.60 5.94 45.77
N THR A 45 -17.08 7.09 46.16
CA THR A 45 -17.70 7.90 47.22
C THR A 45 -18.98 8.58 46.71
N PRO A 46 -19.95 8.92 47.57
CA PRO A 46 -21.18 9.61 47.15
C PRO A 46 -20.94 10.92 46.37
N ALA A 47 -19.87 11.65 46.70
CA ALA A 47 -19.49 12.88 46.02
C ALA A 47 -18.95 12.64 44.59
N GLU A 48 -18.20 11.56 44.38
CA GLU A 48 -17.70 11.17 43.05
C GLU A 48 -18.83 10.63 42.16
N ALA A 49 -19.75 9.85 42.74
CA ALA A 49 -20.94 9.37 42.05
C ALA A 49 -21.84 10.53 41.58
N GLU A 50 -22.04 11.56 42.41
CA GLU A 50 -22.81 12.74 42.03
C GLU A 50 -22.16 13.54 40.89
N THR A 51 -20.82 13.67 40.92
CA THR A 51 -20.05 14.33 39.87
C THR A 51 -20.19 13.59 38.54
N MET A 52 -20.07 12.26 38.55
CA MET A 52 -20.27 11.43 37.36
C MET A 52 -21.70 11.54 36.81
N ARG A 53 -22.73 11.51 37.66
CA ARG A 53 -24.13 11.70 37.23
C ARG A 53 -24.34 13.05 36.53
N ARG A 54 -23.69 14.13 37.00
CA ARG A 54 -23.76 15.45 36.36
C ARG A 54 -23.09 15.49 34.98
N ILE A 55 -21.95 14.83 34.82
CA ILE A 55 -21.24 14.73 33.53
C ILE A 55 -22.12 13.96 32.53
N ILE A 56 -22.64 12.81 32.93
CA ILE A 56 -23.53 11.98 32.09
C ILE A 56 -24.75 12.78 31.64
N ALA A 57 -25.41 13.51 32.55
CA ALA A 57 -26.57 14.33 32.21
C ALA A 57 -26.23 15.49 31.27
N ARG A 58 -25.01 16.05 31.36
CA ARG A 58 -24.54 17.10 30.45
C ARG A 58 -24.28 16.55 29.06
N ASP A 59 -23.61 15.41 28.96
CA ASP A 59 -23.27 14.78 27.69
C ASP A 59 -24.54 14.31 26.95
N GLN A 60 -25.55 13.80 27.66
CA GLN A 60 -26.85 13.46 27.10
C GLN A 60 -27.57 14.66 26.47
N ARG A 61 -27.50 15.84 27.10
CA ARG A 61 -28.08 17.07 26.54
C ARG A 61 -27.35 17.50 25.27
N LEU A 62 -26.02 17.47 25.29
CA LEU A 62 -25.19 17.79 24.13
C LEU A 62 -25.43 16.85 22.96
N LEU A 63 -25.66 15.56 23.24
CA LEU A 63 -25.95 14.59 22.20
C LEU A 63 -27.30 14.87 21.53
N LEU A 64 -28.33 15.13 22.35
CA LEU A 64 -29.67 15.45 21.85
C LEU A 64 -29.69 16.74 21.02
N GLU A 65 -28.96 17.77 21.44
CA GLU A 65 -28.79 19.01 20.67
C GLU A 65 -28.11 18.76 19.32
N LYS A 66 -27.08 17.89 19.28
CA LYS A 66 -26.41 17.51 18.03
C LYS A 66 -27.31 16.70 17.10
N GLU A 67 -28.08 15.75 17.63
CA GLU A 67 -29.05 14.97 16.85
C GLU A 67 -30.10 15.88 16.20
N GLN A 68 -30.67 16.81 16.96
CA GLN A 68 -31.63 17.79 16.42
C GLN A 68 -31.01 18.70 15.35
N ALA A 69 -29.75 19.12 15.52
CA ALA A 69 -29.05 19.92 14.52
C ALA A 69 -28.76 19.14 13.23
N LEU A 70 -28.46 17.84 13.34
CA LEU A 70 -28.26 16.93 12.21
C LEU A 70 -29.56 16.73 11.42
N GLU A 71 -30.67 16.44 12.11
CA GLU A 71 -31.98 16.28 11.47
C GLU A 71 -32.41 17.55 10.73
N GLN A 72 -32.19 18.74 11.33
CA GLN A 72 -32.48 20.01 10.66
C GLN A 72 -31.66 20.20 9.38
N ARG A 73 -30.37 19.84 9.41
CA ARG A 73 -29.47 19.99 8.28
C ARG A 73 -29.80 19.00 7.15
N GLU A 74 -30.21 17.78 7.50
CA GLU A 74 -30.67 16.78 6.54
C GLU A 74 -31.96 17.23 5.83
N GLN A 75 -32.92 17.79 6.58
CA GLN A 75 -34.12 18.37 5.99
C GLN A 75 -33.82 19.57 5.08
N GLU A 76 -32.84 20.41 5.43
CA GLU A 76 -32.41 21.52 4.60
C GLU A 76 -31.78 21.05 3.28
N LEU A 77 -30.93 20.01 3.32
CA LEU A 77 -30.33 19.41 2.14
C LEU A 77 -31.38 18.79 1.22
N LEU A 78 -32.34 18.04 1.77
CA LEU A 78 -33.44 17.45 0.99
C LEU A 78 -34.30 18.52 0.30
N ARG A 79 -34.60 19.63 0.97
CA ARG A 79 -35.30 20.77 0.35
C ARG A 79 -34.49 21.39 -0.77
N ARG A 80 -33.17 21.49 -0.61
CA ARG A 80 -32.27 22.05 -1.63
C ARG A 80 -32.17 21.13 -2.86
N GLU A 81 -32.10 19.82 -2.65
CA GLU A 81 -32.15 18.83 -3.74
C GLU A 81 -33.48 18.88 -4.49
N GLN A 82 -34.61 18.94 -3.77
CA GLN A 82 -35.93 19.09 -4.40
C GLN A 82 -36.05 20.40 -5.19
N ALA A 83 -35.55 21.51 -4.65
CA ALA A 83 -35.54 22.80 -5.35
C ALA A 83 -34.61 22.84 -6.57
N LEU A 84 -33.57 22.00 -6.62
CA LEU A 84 -32.71 21.82 -7.79
C LEU A 84 -33.38 20.92 -8.83
N ALA A 85 -34.00 19.82 -8.40
CA ALA A 85 -34.74 18.90 -9.27
C ALA A 85 -35.98 19.55 -9.91
N GLU A 86 -36.62 20.50 -9.24
CA GLU A 86 -37.73 21.29 -9.79
C GLU A 86 -37.28 22.37 -10.79
N LYS A 87 -35.99 22.75 -10.80
CA LYS A 87 -35.42 23.72 -11.75
C LYS A 87 -34.88 23.09 -13.04
N GLU A 88 -34.57 21.79 -13.02
CA GLU A 88 -34.11 21.05 -14.20
C GLU A 88 -35.18 20.75 -15.29
N PRO A 89 -36.52 20.73 -15.08
CA PRO A 89 -37.46 20.44 -16.16
C PRO A 89 -37.71 21.61 -17.12
N GLU A 90 -37.26 22.84 -16.80
CA GLU A 90 -37.60 24.02 -17.60
C GLU A 90 -36.66 24.28 -18.79
N GLN A 91 -35.57 23.52 -18.94
CA GLN A 91 -34.68 23.59 -20.11
C GLN A 91 -34.83 22.44 -21.12
N ALA A 92 -35.74 21.50 -20.88
CA ALA A 92 -36.01 20.38 -21.80
C ALA A 92 -37.44 20.47 -22.38
N LYS A 93 -37.68 21.41 -23.31
CA LYS A 93 -38.81 21.35 -24.24
C LYS A 93 -38.32 21.25 -25.69
N PRO A 94 -38.82 20.32 -26.51
CA PRO A 94 -38.48 20.25 -27.94
C PRO A 94 -39.17 21.39 -28.71
N LEU A 95 -38.43 22.07 -29.58
CA LEU A 95 -38.97 23.01 -30.56
C LEU A 95 -39.64 22.26 -31.73
N PRO A 96 -40.66 22.84 -32.40
CA PRO A 96 -41.36 22.20 -33.52
C PRO A 96 -40.55 22.25 -34.81
N SER A 97 -40.81 21.27 -35.68
CA SER A 97 -40.29 21.11 -37.03
C SER A 97 -40.47 22.35 -37.93
N GLU A 98 -39.36 22.92 -38.40
CA GLU A 98 -39.31 23.75 -39.61
C GLU A 98 -38.37 23.12 -40.64
N GLU A 99 -38.87 22.97 -41.86
CA GLU A 99 -38.11 22.52 -43.03
C GLU A 99 -37.10 23.57 -43.50
N SER A 100 -35.99 23.06 -44.03
CA SER A 100 -35.13 23.62 -45.09
C SER A 100 -34.08 24.70 -44.74
N LYS A 101 -32.81 24.22 -44.61
CA LYS A 101 -31.63 24.68 -45.38
C LYS A 101 -30.44 23.74 -45.10
N PRO A 102 -29.58 23.43 -46.09
CA PRO A 102 -28.46 22.52 -45.89
C PRO A 102 -27.35 23.26 -45.13
N SER A 103 -26.89 22.69 -44.02
CA SER A 103 -25.71 23.15 -43.29
C SER A 103 -24.62 22.08 -43.36
N PRO A 104 -23.34 22.47 -43.47
CA PRO A 104 -22.26 21.62 -43.95
C PRO A 104 -21.64 20.78 -42.84
N GLY A 105 -21.29 19.54 -43.18
CA GLY A 105 -20.29 18.75 -42.48
C GLY A 105 -20.77 18.16 -41.15
N GLU A 106 -21.21 16.90 -41.21
CA GLU A 106 -21.05 15.99 -40.09
C GLU A 106 -19.58 16.08 -39.65
N LYS A 107 -19.34 16.62 -38.45
CA LYS A 107 -18.07 16.39 -37.78
C LYS A 107 -18.05 14.89 -37.50
N GLU A 108 -17.22 14.15 -38.21
CA GLU A 108 -16.79 12.83 -37.79
C GLU A 108 -16.45 12.93 -36.29
N GLU A 109 -17.15 12.16 -35.45
CA GLU A 109 -16.69 11.93 -34.09
C GLU A 109 -15.35 11.20 -34.19
N THR A 110 -14.27 11.97 -34.19
CA THR A 110 -12.88 11.51 -34.12
C THR A 110 -12.55 11.01 -32.70
N GLY A 111 -13.44 10.22 -32.11
CA GLY A 111 -13.23 9.56 -30.84
C GLY A 111 -12.47 8.25 -31.02
N LEU A 112 -11.42 8.03 -30.23
CA LEU A 112 -10.76 6.73 -30.16
C LEU A 112 -11.74 5.68 -29.61
N ALA A 113 -11.96 4.60 -30.35
CA ALA A 113 -12.78 3.50 -29.87
C ALA A 113 -12.07 2.77 -28.72
N LEU A 114 -12.76 2.63 -27.59
CA LEU A 114 -12.27 1.98 -26.37
C LEU A 114 -12.97 0.64 -26.16
N GLU A 115 -12.22 -0.37 -25.74
CA GLU A 115 -12.73 -1.66 -25.27
C GLU A 115 -12.43 -1.87 -23.78
N ALA A 116 -13.38 -2.47 -23.07
CA ALA A 116 -13.20 -2.90 -21.70
C ALA A 116 -12.91 -4.41 -21.66
N VAL A 117 -11.76 -4.79 -21.10
CA VAL A 117 -11.27 -6.17 -21.05
C VAL A 117 -10.93 -6.55 -19.62
N TYR A 118 -11.38 -7.72 -19.17
CA TYR A 118 -10.99 -8.27 -17.88
C TYR A 118 -9.94 -9.37 -18.06
N GLU A 119 -8.67 -9.00 -18.00
CA GLU A 119 -7.52 -9.91 -18.12
C GLU A 119 -6.49 -9.62 -17.01
N GLU A 120 -6.50 -10.47 -15.97
CA GLU A 120 -5.72 -10.27 -14.74
C GLU A 120 -5.94 -8.91 -14.05
N GLY A 121 -7.06 -8.25 -14.34
CA GLY A 121 -7.40 -6.90 -13.90
C GLY A 121 -8.41 -6.28 -14.86
N PHE A 122 -8.98 -5.15 -14.48
CA PHE A 122 -9.86 -4.39 -15.36
C PHE A 122 -9.03 -3.47 -16.24
N TRP A 123 -9.12 -3.64 -17.56
CA TRP A 123 -8.45 -2.80 -18.55
C TRP A 123 -9.48 -2.05 -19.38
N LEU A 124 -9.19 -0.79 -19.63
CA LEU A 124 -9.82 0.04 -20.65
C LEU A 124 -8.71 0.39 -21.65
N ARG A 125 -8.81 -0.07 -22.89
CA ARG A 125 -7.77 0.18 -23.91
C ARG A 125 -8.37 0.51 -25.25
N THR A 126 -7.62 1.21 -26.09
CA THR A 126 -8.03 1.50 -27.46
C THR A 126 -8.08 0.21 -28.29
N THR A 127 -9.01 0.14 -29.24
CA THR A 127 -9.04 -0.95 -30.22
C THR A 127 -7.85 -0.87 -31.18
N GLU A 128 -7.37 0.36 -31.43
CA GLU A 128 -6.08 0.58 -32.08
C GLU A 128 -4.94 0.19 -31.12
N PRO A 129 -4.00 -0.67 -31.55
CA PRO A 129 -2.91 -1.11 -30.70
C PRO A 129 -2.02 0.07 -30.29
N ASP A 130 -1.48 -0.01 -29.08
CA ASP A 130 -0.44 0.89 -28.57
C ASP A 130 -0.77 2.39 -28.54
N VAL A 131 -2.06 2.77 -28.56
CA VAL A 131 -2.46 4.18 -28.46
C VAL A 131 -2.72 4.58 -27.00
N PHE A 132 -3.61 3.86 -26.32
CA PHE A 132 -3.90 4.14 -24.91
C PHE A 132 -4.38 2.89 -24.18
N SER A 133 -3.94 2.75 -22.93
CA SER A 133 -4.56 1.84 -21.98
C SER A 133 -4.63 2.42 -20.59
N LEU A 134 -5.57 1.91 -19.82
CA LEU A 134 -5.73 2.12 -18.38
C LEU A 134 -6.13 0.80 -17.74
N ARG A 135 -5.29 0.33 -16.83
CA ARG A 135 -5.61 -0.75 -15.91
C ARG A 135 -6.05 -0.16 -14.58
N VAL A 136 -7.21 -0.58 -14.10
CA VAL A 136 -7.64 -0.36 -12.72
C VAL A 136 -7.44 -1.65 -11.93
N GLY A 137 -6.62 -1.57 -10.89
CA GLY A 137 -6.30 -2.68 -10.01
C GLY A 137 -6.31 -2.27 -8.55
N GLY A 138 -6.10 -3.24 -7.67
CA GLY A 138 -5.96 -2.97 -6.25
C GLY A 138 -5.26 -4.10 -5.53
N LEU A 139 -4.86 -3.82 -4.29
CA LEU A 139 -4.29 -4.80 -3.38
C LEU A 139 -5.00 -4.65 -2.03
N LEU A 140 -5.67 -5.71 -1.59
CA LEU A 140 -6.18 -5.84 -0.24
C LEU A 140 -5.45 -7.00 0.43
N GLN A 141 -4.78 -6.71 1.55
CA GLN A 141 -4.14 -7.70 2.40
C GLN A 141 -4.64 -7.54 3.82
N THR A 142 -5.12 -8.63 4.38
CA THR A 142 -5.68 -8.71 5.73
C THR A 142 -4.97 -9.79 6.50
N ASP A 143 -4.58 -9.48 7.73
CA ASP A 143 -3.84 -10.38 8.58
C ASP A 143 -4.66 -10.70 9.81
N TYR A 144 -4.51 -11.93 10.30
CA TYR A 144 -4.73 -12.24 11.70
C TYR A 144 -3.38 -12.58 12.31
N ARG A 145 -2.97 -11.84 13.34
CA ARG A 145 -1.68 -12.04 13.98
C ARG A 145 -1.90 -12.72 15.32
N TYR A 146 -1.07 -13.72 15.62
CA TYR A 146 -1.04 -14.41 16.90
C TYR A 146 0.40 -14.55 17.37
N TYR A 147 0.67 -14.13 18.61
CA TYR A 147 1.99 -14.26 19.22
C TYR A 147 1.88 -14.94 20.59
N ASP A 148 2.87 -15.77 20.89
CA ASP A 148 3.05 -16.41 22.19
C ASP A 148 4.35 -15.85 22.80
N TYR A 149 4.21 -14.92 23.76
CA TYR A 149 5.32 -14.22 24.42
C TYR A 149 5.35 -14.55 25.93
N ASP A 150 6.55 -14.72 26.48
CA ASP A 150 6.78 -15.10 27.89
C ASP A 150 6.62 -13.94 28.91
N SER A 151 6.55 -12.67 28.46
CA SER A 151 6.46 -11.48 29.31
C SER A 151 5.20 -10.65 29.05
N GLU A 152 4.81 -9.82 30.02
CA GLU A 152 3.75 -8.80 29.88
C GLU A 152 4.06 -7.83 28.73
N ASP A 153 3.64 -8.16 27.52
CA ASP A 153 3.56 -7.25 26.37
C ASP A 153 2.37 -7.66 25.49
N PRO A 154 1.75 -6.69 24.80
CA PRO A 154 0.40 -6.22 24.99
C PRO A 154 -0.59 -7.02 24.12
N ASP A 155 -1.89 -6.74 24.22
CA ASP A 155 -2.94 -7.28 23.35
C ASP A 155 -2.64 -7.09 21.83
N GLN A 156 -1.86 -7.98 21.22
CA GLN A 156 -1.42 -7.90 19.81
C GLN A 156 -2.11 -8.92 18.90
N ASN A 157 -2.87 -9.84 19.47
CA ASN A 157 -3.69 -10.74 18.68
C ASN A 157 -4.82 -9.95 18.05
N LYS A 158 -4.69 -9.62 16.77
CA LYS A 158 -5.63 -8.72 16.10
C LYS A 158 -5.85 -9.12 14.66
N PHE A 159 -7.07 -8.84 14.20
CA PHE A 159 -7.33 -8.66 12.79
C PHE A 159 -6.83 -7.28 12.38
N ASP A 160 -6.07 -7.23 11.29
CA ASP A 160 -5.49 -6.01 10.76
C ASP A 160 -5.68 -5.96 9.25
N ILE A 161 -5.90 -4.76 8.72
CA ILE A 161 -5.75 -4.53 7.29
C ILE A 161 -4.30 -4.11 7.11
N ARG A 162 -3.50 -4.97 6.48
CA ARG A 162 -2.06 -4.73 6.31
C ARG A 162 -1.75 -3.79 5.16
N ARG A 163 -2.51 -3.91 4.06
CA ARG A 163 -2.42 -3.05 2.87
C ARG A 163 -3.80 -2.92 2.24
N ALA A 164 -4.20 -1.70 1.91
CA ALA A 164 -5.37 -1.41 1.09
C ALA A 164 -4.95 -0.38 0.04
N ARG A 165 -4.82 -0.80 -1.22
CA ARG A 165 -4.26 0.04 -2.30
C ARG A 165 -5.13 0.06 -3.53
N LEU A 166 -5.17 1.22 -4.17
CA LEU A 166 -5.68 1.40 -5.52
C LEU A 166 -4.49 1.59 -6.47
N LEU A 167 -4.53 0.91 -7.61
CA LEU A 167 -3.52 0.94 -8.65
C LEU A 167 -4.16 1.38 -9.96
N LEU A 168 -3.60 2.41 -10.58
CA LEU A 168 -3.87 2.84 -11.93
C LEU A 168 -2.56 2.76 -12.71
N GLU A 169 -2.49 1.94 -13.74
CA GLU A 169 -1.29 1.83 -14.59
C GLU A 169 -1.69 1.66 -16.04
N GLY A 170 -0.86 2.08 -16.99
CA GLY A 170 -1.17 1.94 -18.40
C GLY A 170 -0.08 2.54 -19.27
N TRP A 171 -0.37 2.64 -20.56
CA TRP A 171 0.51 3.28 -21.54
C TRP A 171 -0.26 4.34 -22.34
N LEU A 172 0.46 5.37 -22.75
CA LEU A 172 0.06 6.39 -23.71
C LEU A 172 1.07 6.32 -24.84
N THR A 173 0.67 5.93 -26.05
CA THR A 173 1.60 5.56 -27.14
C THR A 173 2.45 4.34 -26.81
N SER A 174 3.20 3.82 -27.79
CA SER A 174 4.13 2.70 -27.61
C SER A 174 5.40 3.03 -26.80
N HIS A 175 5.61 4.30 -26.43
CA HIS A 175 6.87 4.76 -25.82
C HIS A 175 6.69 5.36 -24.43
N PHE A 176 5.47 5.41 -23.86
CA PHE A 176 5.26 6.04 -22.57
C PHE A 176 4.32 5.22 -21.69
N ASP A 177 4.85 4.75 -20.57
CA ASP A 177 4.10 4.11 -19.49
C ASP A 177 3.84 5.10 -18.36
N TYR A 178 2.76 4.89 -17.62
CA TYR A 178 2.46 5.65 -16.41
C TYR A 178 1.93 4.75 -15.31
N LYS A 179 2.18 5.16 -14.06
CA LYS A 179 1.66 4.48 -12.87
C LYS A 179 1.30 5.45 -11.77
N PHE A 180 0.17 5.19 -11.14
CA PHE A 180 -0.31 5.82 -9.93
C PHE A 180 -0.78 4.74 -8.94
N GLU A 181 -0.16 4.67 -7.76
CA GLU A 181 -0.50 3.73 -6.70
C GLU A 181 -0.69 4.47 -5.38
N TYR A 182 -1.84 4.26 -4.74
CA TYR A 182 -2.23 4.98 -3.52
C TYR A 182 -2.60 4.00 -2.41
N GLU A 183 -2.11 4.24 -1.19
CA GLU A 183 -2.39 3.43 0.01
C GLU A 183 -3.37 4.14 0.97
N PHE A 184 -4.44 3.45 1.32
CA PHE A 184 -5.52 3.95 2.18
C PHE A 184 -5.34 3.58 3.66
N GLN A 185 -4.36 2.74 3.99
CA GLN A 185 -4.22 2.16 5.31
C GLN A 185 -2.98 2.67 6.05
N GLY A 186 -3.11 2.94 7.35
CA GLY A 186 -2.07 3.52 8.21
C GLY A 186 -2.58 4.74 9.00
N ALA A 187 -2.14 4.91 10.24
CA ALA A 187 -2.58 6.03 11.08
C ALA A 187 -2.05 7.36 10.52
N GLY A 188 -2.95 8.25 10.09
CA GLY A 188 -2.62 9.59 9.58
C GLY A 188 -2.09 9.64 8.14
N SER A 189 -1.92 8.51 7.46
CA SER A 189 -1.11 8.45 6.23
C SER A 189 -1.95 8.07 5.01
N ARG A 190 -2.41 9.10 4.32
CA ARG A 190 -2.85 9.07 2.92
C ARG A 190 -1.61 9.06 2.03
N ARG A 191 -1.02 7.89 1.79
CA ARG A 191 0.31 7.81 1.17
C ARG A 191 0.21 7.58 -0.32
N LEU A 192 0.73 8.54 -1.08
CA LEU A 192 1.08 8.31 -2.47
C LEU A 192 2.29 7.38 -2.48
N LEU A 193 2.20 6.21 -3.10
CA LEU A 193 3.32 5.28 -3.18
C LEU A 193 4.09 5.51 -4.48
N ASP A 194 3.46 5.22 -5.61
CA ASP A 194 4.08 5.40 -6.92
C ASP A 194 3.28 6.45 -7.70
N ALA A 195 3.95 7.41 -8.31
CA ALA A 195 3.38 8.41 -9.20
C ALA A 195 4.45 8.84 -10.21
N TYR A 196 4.50 8.18 -11.36
CA TYR A 196 5.56 8.42 -12.34
C TYR A 196 5.09 8.19 -13.78
N GLY A 197 5.84 8.80 -14.70
CA GLY A 197 5.87 8.47 -16.12
C GLY A 197 7.21 7.80 -16.49
N ASP A 198 7.19 6.90 -17.47
CA ASP A 198 8.35 6.15 -17.93
C ASP A 198 8.41 6.17 -19.45
N VAL A 199 9.44 6.82 -20.00
CA VAL A 199 9.62 7.03 -21.44
C VAL A 199 10.61 6.00 -21.98
N HIS A 200 10.18 5.14 -22.89
CA HIS A 200 11.03 4.19 -23.60
C HIS A 200 11.68 4.85 -24.81
N LEU A 201 12.86 5.43 -24.62
CA LEU A 201 13.60 6.10 -25.70
C LEU A 201 14.19 5.09 -26.69
N LEU A 202 14.78 4.00 -26.17
CA LEU A 202 15.40 2.93 -26.93
C LEU A 202 15.14 1.59 -26.22
N PRO A 203 15.25 0.44 -26.91
CA PRO A 203 15.08 -0.88 -26.27
C PRO A 203 16.01 -1.12 -25.07
N TYR A 204 17.14 -0.41 -25.04
CA TYR A 204 18.14 -0.46 -23.99
C TYR A 204 18.21 0.83 -23.15
N LEU A 205 17.26 1.77 -23.29
CA LEU A 205 17.26 3.00 -22.50
C LEU A 205 15.84 3.51 -22.29
N SER A 206 15.37 3.42 -21.05
CA SER A 206 14.14 4.05 -20.58
C SER A 206 14.44 5.09 -19.51
N VAL A 207 13.64 6.15 -19.44
CA VAL A 207 13.77 7.22 -18.45
C VAL A 207 12.48 7.32 -17.66
N ARG A 208 12.57 7.10 -16.36
CA ARG A 208 11.46 7.24 -15.41
C ARG A 208 11.61 8.51 -14.60
N LEU A 209 10.52 9.26 -14.45
CA LEU A 209 10.46 10.49 -13.66
C LEU A 209 9.21 10.48 -12.78
N GLY A 210 9.38 10.79 -11.49
CA GLY A 210 8.30 10.86 -10.50
C GLY A 210 8.68 10.14 -9.21
N GLN A 211 7.70 9.78 -8.40
CA GLN A 211 7.91 9.02 -7.17
C GLN A 211 7.79 7.52 -7.44
N PHE A 212 8.82 6.76 -7.10
CA PHE A 212 8.85 5.30 -7.28
C PHE A 212 9.91 4.66 -6.40
N LYS A 213 9.93 3.32 -6.34
CA LYS A 213 10.99 2.57 -5.64
C LYS A 213 12.34 2.80 -6.28
N GLU A 214 13.32 3.19 -5.48
CA GLU A 214 14.70 3.32 -5.95
C GLU A 214 15.25 1.96 -6.44
N PRO A 215 16.14 1.95 -7.44
CA PRO A 215 16.71 0.72 -7.97
C PRO A 215 17.75 0.15 -7.00
N PHE A 216 17.31 -0.49 -5.93
CA PHE A 216 18.15 -1.12 -4.91
C PHE A 216 17.44 -2.34 -4.32
N SER A 217 18.17 -3.44 -4.11
CA SER A 217 17.68 -4.68 -3.50
C SER A 217 16.56 -5.41 -4.29
N LEU A 218 16.70 -6.73 -4.39
CA LEU A 218 15.73 -7.63 -5.00
C LEU A 218 14.39 -7.61 -4.28
N GLU A 219 14.36 -7.75 -2.96
CA GLU A 219 13.13 -7.76 -2.16
C GLU A 219 12.41 -6.40 -2.19
N GLN A 220 13.20 -5.31 -2.16
CA GLN A 220 12.69 -3.95 -2.20
C GLN A 220 11.99 -3.68 -3.53
N VAL A 221 12.64 -3.89 -4.67
CA VAL A 221 12.03 -3.62 -6.00
C VAL A 221 10.96 -4.65 -6.40
N THR A 222 10.93 -5.83 -5.77
CA THR A 222 9.88 -6.82 -6.01
C THR A 222 8.51 -6.28 -5.58
N LYS A 223 7.48 -6.52 -6.42
CA LYS A 223 6.11 -6.07 -6.13
C LYS A 223 5.62 -6.72 -4.84
N ASP A 224 4.95 -5.95 -3.98
CA ASP A 224 4.55 -6.37 -2.63
C ASP A 224 3.70 -7.65 -2.64
N LYS A 225 2.85 -7.84 -3.65
CA LYS A 225 2.04 -9.06 -3.82
C LYS A 225 2.82 -10.32 -4.23
N ASN A 226 4.09 -10.17 -4.62
CA ASN A 226 4.96 -11.27 -5.04
C ASN A 226 5.92 -11.69 -3.91
N ILE A 227 5.96 -10.98 -2.78
CA ILE A 227 6.77 -11.36 -1.63
C ILE A 227 6.22 -12.69 -1.07
N VAL A 228 7.12 -13.62 -0.78
CA VAL A 228 6.78 -15.00 -0.41
C VAL A 228 6.36 -15.11 1.06
N PHE A 229 6.94 -14.29 1.93
CA PHE A 229 6.60 -14.22 3.35
C PHE A 229 5.52 -13.16 3.62
N ALA A 230 4.89 -13.25 4.80
CA ALA A 230 3.87 -12.29 5.23
C ALA A 230 4.43 -10.86 5.37
N GLU A 231 5.66 -10.75 5.88
CA GLU A 231 6.44 -9.51 5.92
C GLU A 231 7.79 -9.72 5.23
N ARG A 232 8.40 -8.61 4.85
CA ARG A 232 9.75 -8.59 4.28
C ARG A 232 10.82 -8.87 5.34
N SER A 233 12.04 -9.11 4.87
CA SER A 233 13.23 -9.25 5.73
C SER A 233 13.46 -7.99 6.58
N MET A 234 14.25 -8.12 7.65
CA MET A 234 14.69 -6.97 8.43
C MET A 234 15.60 -6.04 7.60
N GLY A 235 16.38 -6.60 6.67
CA GLY A 235 17.24 -5.84 5.75
C GLY A 235 16.49 -4.85 4.87
N TYR A 236 15.19 -5.08 4.60
CA TYR A 236 14.32 -4.12 3.92
C TYR A 236 14.42 -2.70 4.51
N TYR A 237 14.49 -2.59 5.84
CA TYR A 237 14.58 -1.30 6.54
C TYR A 237 15.91 -0.57 6.35
N LEU A 238 16.94 -1.24 5.83
CA LEU A 238 18.24 -0.65 5.51
C LEU A 238 18.33 -0.20 4.04
N THR A 239 17.39 -0.63 3.20
CA THR A 239 17.33 -0.26 1.77
C THR A 239 16.76 1.14 1.58
N PRO A 240 17.11 1.84 0.48
CA PRO A 240 16.40 3.04 0.10
C PRO A 240 14.97 2.68 -0.33
N GLY A 241 14.04 3.54 0.06
CA GLY A 241 12.60 3.32 -0.04
C GLY A 241 12.04 3.63 -1.42
N ARG A 242 10.93 4.35 -1.40
CA ARG A 242 10.47 5.13 -2.55
C ARG A 242 10.91 6.56 -2.35
N ASP A 243 11.20 7.22 -3.45
CA ASP A 243 11.62 8.61 -3.46
C ASP A 243 11.23 9.27 -4.78
N LEU A 244 11.10 10.59 -4.76
CA LEU A 244 10.89 11.42 -5.94
C LEU A 244 12.23 11.59 -6.66
N GLY A 245 12.27 11.22 -7.93
CA GLY A 245 13.51 11.35 -8.68
C GLY A 245 13.40 10.99 -10.14
N VAL A 246 14.57 10.82 -10.74
CA VAL A 246 14.75 10.41 -12.13
C VAL A 246 15.66 9.20 -12.20
N MET A 247 15.31 8.22 -13.04
CA MET A 247 16.07 7.00 -13.22
C MET A 247 16.18 6.65 -14.69
N VAL A 248 17.38 6.23 -15.11
CA VAL A 248 17.58 5.50 -16.36
C VAL A 248 17.62 4.01 -16.07
N HIS A 249 16.90 3.22 -16.85
CA HIS A 249 16.85 1.77 -16.64
C HIS A 249 16.57 1.03 -17.95
N ALA A 250 16.98 -0.23 -18.00
CA ALA A 250 16.62 -1.14 -19.09
C ALA A 250 16.86 -2.60 -18.71
N SER A 251 16.23 -3.49 -19.50
CA SER A 251 16.52 -4.92 -19.57
C SER A 251 17.04 -5.22 -20.96
N VAL A 252 18.26 -5.77 -21.06
CA VAL A 252 18.97 -5.96 -22.33
C VAL A 252 19.45 -7.39 -22.51
N TRP A 253 19.73 -7.77 -23.76
CA TRP A 253 20.14 -9.12 -24.16
C TRP A 253 19.19 -10.20 -23.64
N ASP A 254 17.90 -10.07 -23.96
CA ASP A 254 16.86 -11.03 -23.56
C ASP A 254 16.81 -11.24 -22.04
N ASP A 255 16.80 -10.14 -21.28
CA ASP A 255 16.72 -10.15 -19.81
C ASP A 255 17.93 -10.78 -19.11
N ARG A 256 19.09 -10.83 -19.79
CA ARG A 256 20.37 -11.25 -19.19
C ARG A 256 20.99 -10.15 -18.34
N VAL A 257 20.82 -8.89 -18.70
CA VAL A 257 21.33 -7.76 -17.93
C VAL A 257 20.20 -6.79 -17.66
N ASN A 258 19.98 -6.49 -16.39
CA ASN A 258 19.04 -5.48 -15.95
C ASN A 258 19.80 -4.44 -15.15
N TYR A 259 19.59 -3.17 -15.45
CA TYR A 259 20.22 -2.11 -14.69
C TYR A 259 19.26 -0.96 -14.44
N GLY A 260 19.52 -0.24 -13.35
CA GLY A 260 18.87 1.02 -13.02
C GLY A 260 19.89 1.95 -12.37
N LEU A 261 19.90 3.21 -12.76
CA LEU A 261 20.73 4.26 -12.18
C LEU A 261 19.85 5.50 -12.03
N GLY A 262 19.78 6.08 -10.84
CA GLY A 262 18.90 7.22 -10.58
C GLY A 262 19.46 8.23 -9.59
N LEU A 263 18.86 9.41 -9.64
CA LEU A 263 19.05 10.52 -8.72
C LEU A 263 17.71 10.85 -8.06
N PHE A 264 17.70 10.94 -6.74
CA PHE A 264 16.52 11.08 -5.88
C PHE A 264 16.75 12.17 -4.83
N ASN A 265 15.73 12.56 -4.07
CA ASN A 265 15.89 13.57 -3.03
C ASN A 265 16.66 13.04 -1.80
N GLY A 266 16.53 11.75 -1.47
CA GLY A 266 17.25 11.08 -0.38
C GLY A 266 16.54 11.14 0.99
N ASP A 267 15.37 11.78 1.05
CA ASP A 267 14.53 11.94 2.24
C ASP A 267 13.29 11.03 2.26
N GLY A 268 13.03 10.30 1.16
CA GLY A 268 11.97 9.30 1.08
C GLY A 268 10.75 9.76 0.28
N GLU A 269 9.55 9.30 0.67
CA GLU A 269 8.30 9.68 0.01
C GLU A 269 8.03 11.19 0.24
N ASP A 270 7.37 11.89 -0.70
CA ASP A 270 7.12 13.35 -0.67
C ASP A 270 6.34 13.86 0.57
N ASP A 271 5.73 12.95 1.35
CA ASP A 271 5.06 13.25 2.62
C ASP A 271 5.96 13.07 3.86
N ALA A 272 7.24 12.72 3.66
CA ALA A 272 8.22 12.59 4.72
C ALA A 272 8.61 13.97 5.26
N THR A 273 8.98 14.01 6.55
CA THR A 273 9.71 15.16 7.09
C THR A 273 11.07 15.21 6.41
N GLY A 274 11.20 16.06 5.40
CA GLY A 274 12.41 16.18 4.59
C GLY A 274 13.68 16.53 5.38
N GLY A 275 14.82 16.33 4.72
CA GLY A 275 16.11 16.85 5.17
C GLY A 275 16.26 18.34 4.85
N ASP A 276 17.20 19.00 5.50
CA ASP A 276 17.66 20.36 5.19
C ASP A 276 18.76 20.35 4.10
N VAL A 277 19.19 19.17 3.63
CA VAL A 277 20.22 18.98 2.59
C VAL A 277 19.60 18.93 1.19
N ASP A 278 20.02 19.86 0.33
CA ASP A 278 19.52 20.00 -1.07
C ASP A 278 20.28 19.12 -2.10
N GLU A 279 21.16 18.22 -1.67
CA GLU A 279 21.96 17.37 -2.57
C GLU A 279 21.25 16.05 -2.90
N PRO A 280 21.16 15.65 -4.19
CA PRO A 280 20.46 14.43 -4.57
C PRO A 280 21.17 13.15 -4.11
N GLU A 281 20.40 12.15 -3.68
CA GLU A 281 20.86 10.77 -3.48
C GLU A 281 21.05 10.08 -4.82
N PHE A 282 22.18 9.41 -4.98
CA PHE A 282 22.46 8.52 -6.10
C PHE A 282 22.21 7.07 -5.71
N THR A 283 21.42 6.35 -6.50
CA THR A 283 21.16 4.92 -6.32
C THR A 283 21.32 4.17 -7.63
N GLY A 284 21.99 3.01 -7.56
CA GLY A 284 22.23 2.16 -8.72
C GLY A 284 22.12 0.68 -8.39
N ARG A 285 21.62 -0.09 -9.36
CA ARG A 285 21.53 -1.56 -9.30
C ARG A 285 21.82 -2.18 -10.65
N LEU A 286 22.55 -3.30 -10.62
CA LEU A 286 22.88 -4.12 -11.76
C LEU A 286 22.60 -5.58 -11.42
N VAL A 287 21.86 -6.26 -12.28
CA VAL A 287 21.52 -7.69 -12.16
C VAL A 287 21.95 -8.39 -13.43
N PHE A 288 22.61 -9.53 -13.27
CA PHE A 288 23.11 -10.39 -14.32
C PHE A 288 22.54 -11.79 -14.19
N ALA A 289 21.87 -12.26 -15.25
CA ALA A 289 21.32 -13.60 -15.41
C ALA A 289 22.08 -14.34 -16.54
N PRO A 290 23.28 -14.89 -16.28
CA PRO A 290 24.20 -15.37 -17.32
C PRO A 290 23.65 -16.48 -18.20
N PHE A 291 22.82 -17.37 -17.64
CA PHE A 291 22.41 -18.61 -18.28
C PHE A 291 21.04 -18.53 -18.96
N ARG A 292 20.43 -17.35 -18.97
CA ARG A 292 19.14 -17.12 -19.62
C ARG A 292 19.25 -17.40 -21.12
N GLU A 293 18.32 -18.18 -21.65
CA GLU A 293 18.31 -18.63 -23.06
C GLU A 293 19.55 -19.48 -23.46
N TRP A 294 20.28 -20.10 -22.52
CA TRP A 294 21.38 -21.03 -22.84
C TRP A 294 20.92 -22.50 -23.01
N GLY A 295 19.64 -22.78 -22.84
CA GLY A 295 19.11 -24.15 -22.95
C GLY A 295 19.45 -25.05 -21.75
N LEU A 296 19.79 -24.46 -20.60
CA LEU A 296 20.03 -25.17 -19.33
C LEU A 296 18.87 -24.85 -18.35
N PRO A 297 17.79 -25.65 -18.30
CA PRO A 297 16.58 -25.29 -17.56
C PRO A 297 16.79 -25.06 -16.05
N TRP A 298 17.81 -25.67 -15.46
CA TRP A 298 18.14 -25.55 -14.04
C TRP A 298 18.95 -24.29 -13.68
N LEU A 299 19.43 -23.56 -14.69
CA LEU A 299 20.16 -22.29 -14.52
C LEU A 299 19.45 -21.10 -15.19
N GLU A 300 18.40 -21.33 -15.97
CA GLU A 300 17.72 -20.31 -16.78
C GLU A 300 17.27 -19.07 -15.97
N ASP A 301 16.82 -19.30 -14.73
CA ASP A 301 16.40 -18.25 -13.78
C ASP A 301 17.42 -18.02 -12.65
N PHE A 302 18.69 -18.34 -12.88
CA PHE A 302 19.78 -17.91 -12.02
C PHE A 302 20.13 -16.45 -12.31
N GLN A 303 20.08 -15.60 -11.29
CA GLN A 303 20.51 -14.22 -11.34
C GLN A 303 21.35 -13.84 -10.12
N ILE A 304 22.33 -12.98 -10.33
CA ILE A 304 23.11 -12.32 -9.29
C ILE A 304 23.10 -10.83 -9.54
N GLY A 305 23.19 -10.03 -8.50
CA GLY A 305 23.17 -8.59 -8.65
C GLY A 305 23.87 -7.86 -7.51
N GLY A 306 24.08 -6.57 -7.74
CA GLY A 306 24.62 -5.65 -6.76
C GLY A 306 23.90 -4.32 -6.83
N SER A 307 23.77 -3.67 -5.68
CA SER A 307 23.19 -2.34 -5.54
C SER A 307 24.12 -1.44 -4.73
N LEU A 308 24.10 -0.15 -5.02
CA LEU A 308 24.86 0.87 -4.32
C LEU A 308 24.02 2.14 -4.17
N GLY A 309 24.24 2.85 -3.07
CA GLY A 309 23.59 4.13 -2.79
C GLY A 309 24.56 5.10 -2.12
N TYR A 310 24.45 6.38 -2.44
CA TYR A 310 25.22 7.46 -1.83
C TYR A 310 24.37 8.72 -1.69
N ALA A 311 24.33 9.27 -0.49
CA ALA A 311 23.68 10.54 -0.22
C ALA A 311 24.53 11.37 0.76
N ARG A 312 24.47 12.69 0.62
CA ARG A 312 24.72 13.56 1.77
C ARG A 312 23.44 13.68 2.57
N ILE A 313 23.58 13.67 3.87
CA ILE A 313 22.46 13.59 4.79
C ILE A 313 22.69 14.57 5.93
N ASP A 314 21.61 14.97 6.58
CA ASP A 314 21.68 15.61 7.89
C ASP A 314 21.05 14.69 8.95
N ARG A 315 20.89 15.22 10.16
CA ARG A 315 20.31 14.49 11.28
C ARG A 315 18.92 13.91 10.94
N ASN A 316 18.06 14.63 10.23
CA ASN A 316 16.68 14.24 9.95
C ASN A 316 16.62 12.99 9.06
N ASN A 317 17.63 12.75 8.22
CA ASN A 317 17.73 11.55 7.39
C ASN A 317 18.28 10.33 8.16
N VAL A 318 18.72 10.49 9.42
CA VAL A 318 19.13 9.38 10.30
C VAL A 318 17.92 8.86 11.04
N ASN A 319 17.14 8.04 10.34
CA ASN A 319 15.98 7.35 10.88
C ASN A 319 15.97 5.89 10.39
N ILE A 320 16.20 4.96 11.31
CA ILE A 320 16.09 3.53 11.05
C ILE A 320 15.18 2.91 12.10
N ASN A 321 14.00 2.46 11.66
CA ASN A 321 13.06 1.73 12.49
C ASN A 321 12.92 0.30 11.95
N VAL A 322 13.76 -0.61 12.46
CA VAL A 322 13.70 -2.03 12.09
C VAL A 322 12.60 -2.70 12.89
N LYS A 323 11.69 -3.37 12.18
CA LYS A 323 10.66 -4.20 12.80
C LYS A 323 10.92 -5.67 12.52
N THR A 324 10.54 -6.51 13.47
CA THR A 324 10.51 -7.96 13.27
C THR A 324 9.39 -8.36 12.30
N THR A 325 9.38 -9.62 11.86
CA THR A 325 8.22 -10.21 11.17
C THR A 325 6.94 -10.12 11.99
N GLY A 326 7.04 -10.00 13.32
CA GLY A 326 5.91 -9.74 14.21
C GLY A 326 5.45 -8.29 14.26
N LEU A 327 6.06 -7.40 13.46
CA LEU A 327 5.86 -5.94 13.46
C LEU A 327 6.12 -5.26 14.81
N THR A 328 6.85 -5.93 15.70
CA THR A 328 7.42 -5.33 16.89
C THR A 328 8.69 -4.58 16.50
N THR A 329 8.88 -3.38 17.05
CA THR A 329 10.12 -2.63 16.83
C THR A 329 11.26 -3.37 17.52
N PHE A 330 12.19 -3.88 16.70
CA PHE A 330 13.38 -4.61 17.15
C PHE A 330 14.52 -3.64 17.47
N PHE A 331 14.70 -2.65 16.61
CA PHE A 331 15.77 -1.68 16.69
C PHE A 331 15.26 -0.35 16.16
N ASP A 332 15.51 0.72 16.91
CA ASP A 332 15.07 2.06 16.58
C ASP A 332 16.21 3.05 16.78
N VAL A 333 16.62 3.68 15.69
CA VAL A 333 17.54 4.82 15.69
C VAL A 333 16.74 5.99 15.17
N ALA A 334 16.24 6.80 16.10
CA ALA A 334 15.63 8.08 15.81
C ALA A 334 16.49 9.18 16.44
N THR A 335 16.65 10.30 15.75
CA THR A 335 17.32 11.54 16.21
C THR A 335 16.90 12.02 17.60
N SER A 336 15.73 11.59 18.08
CA SER A 336 15.11 11.97 19.35
C SER A 336 15.33 10.95 20.49
N ALA A 337 16.15 9.92 20.30
CA ALA A 337 16.46 8.97 21.37
C ALA A 337 17.13 9.70 22.55
N LYS A 338 16.62 9.48 23.77
CA LYS A 338 16.86 10.22 25.02
C LYS A 338 18.33 10.38 25.49
N PHE A 339 19.30 9.78 24.80
CA PHE A 339 20.71 9.83 25.16
C PHE A 339 21.52 10.17 23.90
N ASN A 340 22.08 11.39 23.87
CA ASN A 340 22.80 12.03 22.75
C ASN A 340 21.95 12.35 21.50
N VAL A 341 21.33 13.53 21.51
CA VAL A 341 20.70 14.13 20.32
C VAL A 341 21.75 14.22 19.20
N ILE A 342 21.48 13.55 18.08
CA ILE A 342 22.27 13.68 16.85
C ILE A 342 22.14 15.12 16.38
N ARG A 343 23.27 15.83 16.31
CA ARG A 343 23.32 17.23 15.89
C ARG A 343 23.53 17.34 14.39
N GLU A 344 24.47 16.56 13.87
CA GLU A 344 24.89 16.58 12.49
C GLU A 344 25.17 15.15 12.01
N ALA A 345 24.98 14.93 10.72
CA ALA A 345 25.47 13.79 9.95
C ALA A 345 26.00 14.35 8.62
N ASP A 346 26.88 13.62 7.92
CA ASP A 346 27.43 14.09 6.64
C ASP A 346 27.04 13.15 5.49
N LYS A 347 27.41 11.87 5.59
CA LYS A 347 27.28 10.93 4.45
C LYS A 347 26.61 9.63 4.83
N ARG A 348 25.83 9.10 3.88
CA ARG A 348 25.25 7.76 3.93
C ARG A 348 25.69 6.96 2.71
N TYR A 349 26.21 5.76 2.96
CA TYR A 349 26.53 4.78 1.93
C TYR A 349 25.66 3.54 2.11
N ARG A 350 25.17 2.99 1.00
CA ARG A 350 24.45 1.72 0.98
C ARG A 350 25.11 0.77 0.00
N TYR A 351 25.21 -0.51 0.39
CA TYR A 351 25.70 -1.59 -0.44
C TYR A 351 24.74 -2.76 -0.35
N GLY A 352 24.43 -3.37 -1.49
CA GLY A 352 23.59 -4.56 -1.59
C GLY A 352 24.24 -5.59 -2.50
N ALA A 353 24.21 -6.86 -2.09
CA ALA A 353 24.49 -7.99 -2.94
C ALA A 353 23.29 -8.92 -2.93
N GLU A 354 22.87 -9.40 -4.09
CA GLU A 354 21.64 -10.19 -4.25
C GLU A 354 21.87 -11.42 -5.12
N LEU A 355 21.13 -12.48 -4.80
CA LEU A 355 21.09 -13.73 -5.55
C LEU A 355 19.65 -14.21 -5.64
N GLY A 356 19.23 -14.58 -6.85
CA GLY A 356 17.97 -15.23 -7.13
C GLY A 356 18.19 -16.49 -7.95
N TRP A 357 17.47 -17.55 -7.62
CA TRP A 357 17.51 -18.79 -8.39
C TRP A 357 16.14 -19.46 -8.34
N ALA A 358 15.63 -19.90 -9.48
CA ALA A 358 14.43 -20.72 -9.54
C ALA A 358 14.63 -21.91 -10.48
N TYR A 359 14.13 -23.06 -10.07
CA TYR A 359 14.08 -24.26 -10.90
C TYR A 359 12.94 -25.17 -10.49
N GLY A 360 12.10 -25.53 -11.45
CA GLY A 360 10.93 -26.38 -11.20
C GLY A 360 10.04 -25.74 -10.13
N PRO A 361 9.67 -26.45 -9.04
CA PRO A 361 8.86 -25.91 -7.97
C PRO A 361 9.65 -25.15 -6.89
N PHE A 362 10.97 -24.99 -7.06
CA PHE A 362 11.82 -24.37 -6.06
C PHE A 362 12.22 -22.95 -6.46
N ALA A 363 12.27 -22.06 -5.48
CA ALA A 363 12.92 -20.77 -5.62
C ALA A 363 13.75 -20.44 -4.37
N LEU A 364 14.81 -19.68 -4.59
CA LEU A 364 15.75 -19.22 -3.58
C LEU A 364 16.03 -17.75 -3.85
N ALA A 365 15.96 -16.93 -2.81
CA ALA A 365 16.43 -15.55 -2.82
C ALA A 365 17.32 -15.32 -1.61
N SER A 366 18.44 -14.61 -1.79
CA SER A 366 19.31 -14.19 -0.71
C SER A 366 19.84 -12.79 -0.98
N GLU A 367 19.93 -11.98 0.06
CA GLU A 367 20.52 -10.65 -0.02
C GLU A 367 21.41 -10.39 1.19
N TYR A 368 22.50 -9.65 0.95
CA TYR A 368 23.33 -9.00 1.96
C TYR A 368 23.19 -7.49 1.76
N ILE A 369 22.85 -6.76 2.82
CA ILE A 369 22.66 -5.31 2.80
C ILE A 369 23.51 -4.69 3.88
N LYS A 370 24.22 -3.61 3.54
CA LYS A 370 25.01 -2.81 4.46
C LYS A 370 24.71 -1.33 4.28
N VAL A 371 24.43 -0.63 5.37
CA VAL A 371 24.32 0.84 5.40
C VAL A 371 25.36 1.40 6.36
N GLN A 372 26.00 2.49 5.95
CA GLN A 372 27.02 3.18 6.73
C GLN A 372 26.68 4.66 6.82
N TYR A 373 26.61 5.17 8.03
CA TYR A 373 26.50 6.59 8.33
C TYR A 373 27.87 7.08 8.79
N ARG A 374 28.36 8.15 8.17
CA ARG A 374 29.66 8.74 8.48
C ARG A 374 29.51 10.09 9.15
N ASP A 375 30.44 10.36 10.05
CA ASP A 375 30.58 11.65 10.73
C ASP A 375 29.33 12.07 11.51
N ILE A 376 28.66 11.11 12.16
CA ILE A 376 27.56 11.42 13.06
C ILE A 376 28.14 12.14 14.27
N THR A 377 27.69 13.39 14.46
CA THR A 377 28.16 14.25 15.54
C THR A 377 27.06 14.45 16.57
N THR A 378 27.40 14.23 17.84
CA THR A 378 26.54 14.46 18.99
C THR A 378 27.10 15.61 19.84
N SER A 379 26.46 15.91 20.97
CA SER A 379 27.01 16.90 21.91
C SER A 379 28.33 16.49 22.57
N ALA A 380 28.69 15.20 22.54
CA ALA A 380 29.83 14.65 23.28
C ALA A 380 30.90 14.05 22.36
N ASP A 381 30.50 13.37 21.29
CA ASP A 381 31.39 12.59 20.42
C ASP A 381 30.99 12.66 18.95
N GLN A 382 31.94 12.32 18.07
CA GLN A 382 31.75 12.04 16.65
C GLN A 382 32.09 10.57 16.37
N PHE A 383 31.21 9.87 15.66
CA PHE A 383 31.37 8.44 15.35
C PHE A 383 30.68 8.04 14.05
N ASP A 384 31.00 6.82 13.60
CA ASP A 384 30.37 6.19 12.45
C ASP A 384 29.42 5.07 12.90
N VAL A 385 28.36 4.84 12.13
CA VAL A 385 27.39 3.75 12.37
C VAL A 385 27.32 2.85 11.15
N ASP A 386 27.70 1.60 11.33
CA ASP A 386 27.59 0.54 10.34
C ASP A 386 26.47 -0.43 10.76
N LEU A 387 25.52 -0.70 9.86
CA LEU A 387 24.46 -1.68 10.05
C LEU A 387 24.48 -2.67 8.87
N GLU A 388 24.33 -3.95 9.19
CA GLU A 388 24.41 -5.04 8.22
C GLU A 388 23.26 -6.03 8.45
N ASP A 389 22.69 -6.54 7.35
CA ASP A 389 21.68 -7.58 7.36
C ASP A 389 21.97 -8.63 6.28
N THR A 390 21.58 -9.88 6.54
CA THR A 390 21.62 -10.94 5.55
C THR A 390 20.43 -11.84 5.75
N TYR A 391 19.76 -12.18 4.65
CA TYR A 391 18.72 -13.20 4.68
C TYR A 391 18.90 -14.22 3.56
N VAL A 392 18.34 -15.41 3.80
CA VAL A 392 18.17 -16.48 2.82
C VAL A 392 16.74 -16.97 2.91
N SER A 393 16.08 -17.04 1.76
CA SER A 393 14.71 -17.51 1.61
C SER A 393 14.67 -18.73 0.70
N LEU A 394 13.85 -19.70 1.06
CA LEU A 394 13.62 -20.92 0.29
C LEU A 394 12.12 -21.12 0.15
N LEU A 395 11.67 -21.26 -1.10
CA LEU A 395 10.29 -21.56 -1.45
C LEU A 395 10.23 -22.91 -2.14
N TRP A 396 9.28 -23.74 -1.71
CA TRP A 396 8.90 -24.97 -2.39
C TRP A 396 7.40 -24.99 -2.65
N MET A 397 7.04 -24.99 -3.94
CA MET A 397 5.67 -25.14 -4.41
C MET A 397 5.25 -26.61 -4.40
N VAL A 398 4.63 -27.06 -3.32
CA VAL A 398 4.15 -28.45 -3.15
C VAL A 398 3.19 -28.87 -4.28
N THR A 399 2.43 -27.92 -4.83
CA THR A 399 1.47 -28.12 -5.92
C THR A 399 2.09 -28.10 -7.32
N GLY A 400 3.39 -27.84 -7.45
CA GLY A 400 4.15 -27.96 -8.70
C GLY A 400 4.21 -26.70 -9.57
N GLU A 401 3.62 -25.58 -9.14
CA GLU A 401 3.79 -24.30 -9.84
C GLU A 401 5.26 -23.89 -9.91
N ARG A 402 5.61 -23.19 -10.99
CA ARG A 402 6.99 -22.81 -11.29
C ARG A 402 7.22 -21.33 -10.99
N PRO A 403 7.81 -20.98 -9.83
CA PRO A 403 8.27 -19.62 -9.59
C PRO A 403 9.34 -19.22 -10.62
N THR A 404 9.43 -17.94 -10.94
CA THR A 404 10.37 -17.43 -11.96
C THR A 404 10.93 -16.07 -11.57
N TYR A 405 12.16 -15.79 -12.00
CA TYR A 405 12.78 -14.47 -11.92
C TYR A 405 12.80 -13.86 -13.31
N LYS A 406 12.28 -12.65 -13.50
CA LYS A 406 12.38 -11.92 -14.78
C LYS A 406 12.49 -10.42 -14.54
N ASN A 407 13.15 -9.70 -15.43
CA ASN A 407 13.51 -8.29 -15.32
C ASN A 407 14.24 -8.00 -13.99
N GLY A 408 15.13 -8.91 -13.60
CA GLY A 408 15.86 -8.85 -12.33
C GLY A 408 15.01 -8.98 -11.06
N ILE A 409 13.73 -9.39 -11.13
CA ILE A 409 12.84 -9.48 -9.95
C ILE A 409 12.03 -10.77 -9.90
N PHE A 410 11.58 -11.15 -8.70
CA PHE A 410 10.69 -12.29 -8.51
C PHE A 410 9.28 -11.99 -9.06
N LYS A 411 8.76 -12.89 -9.89
CA LYS A 411 7.44 -12.72 -10.54
C LYS A 411 6.32 -13.40 -9.76
N ALA A 412 5.09 -13.00 -10.08
CA ALA A 412 3.91 -13.61 -9.50
C ALA A 412 3.82 -15.09 -9.88
N ILE A 413 3.56 -15.95 -8.90
CA ILE A 413 3.38 -17.38 -9.12
C ILE A 413 2.00 -17.59 -9.75
N ARG A 414 1.97 -18.20 -10.94
CA ARG A 414 0.74 -18.47 -11.68
C ARG A 414 0.35 -19.94 -11.53
N SER A 415 -0.87 -20.19 -11.05
CA SER A 415 -1.41 -21.55 -11.01
C SER A 415 -1.73 -22.06 -12.42
N GLU A 416 -1.22 -23.24 -12.78
CA GLU A 416 -1.49 -23.87 -14.07
C GLU A 416 -2.98 -24.15 -14.30
N LYS A 417 -3.77 -24.32 -13.22
CA LYS A 417 -5.21 -24.61 -13.27
C LYS A 417 -6.07 -23.43 -13.71
N ARG A 418 -5.53 -22.20 -13.76
CA ARG A 418 -6.28 -20.99 -14.13
C ARG A 418 -6.76 -21.00 -15.59
N LYS A 419 -6.21 -21.87 -16.44
CA LYS A 419 -6.68 -22.07 -17.84
C LYS A 419 -8.09 -22.70 -17.96
N ARG A 420 -8.70 -23.19 -16.87
CA ARG A 420 -10.03 -23.86 -16.92
C ARG A 420 -11.23 -23.00 -16.54
N THR A 421 -11.04 -21.76 -16.11
CA THR A 421 -12.15 -20.93 -15.61
C THR A 421 -12.18 -19.54 -16.25
N LEU A 422 -12.17 -19.50 -17.58
CA LEU A 422 -12.77 -18.39 -18.30
C LEU A 422 -14.22 -18.79 -18.57
N TRP A 423 -15.15 -18.17 -17.84
CA TRP A 423 -16.55 -18.13 -18.25
C TRP A 423 -16.59 -17.42 -19.59
N ARG A 424 -16.56 -18.22 -20.65
CA ARG A 424 -16.93 -17.80 -22.00
C ARG A 424 -18.42 -17.49 -21.89
N SER A 425 -18.81 -16.21 -21.85
CA SER A 425 -20.19 -15.84 -22.17
C SER A 425 -20.37 -16.13 -23.66
N THR A 426 -20.63 -17.39 -23.99
CA THR A 426 -21.19 -17.75 -25.28
C THR A 426 -22.51 -17.00 -25.41
N GLY A 427 -22.55 -16.12 -26.41
CA GLY A 427 -23.73 -15.34 -26.76
C GLY A 427 -24.96 -16.23 -26.75
N THR A 428 -25.93 -15.87 -25.91
CA THR A 428 -27.26 -16.44 -25.98
C THR A 428 -28.09 -15.40 -26.71
N SER A 429 -28.28 -15.62 -28.00
CA SER A 429 -29.33 -14.95 -28.77
C SER A 429 -30.67 -15.18 -28.07
N ILE A 430 -31.31 -14.10 -27.65
CA ILE A 430 -32.68 -14.12 -27.13
C ILE A 430 -33.59 -14.48 -28.31
N PRO A 431 -34.32 -15.62 -28.29
CA PRO A 431 -35.36 -15.86 -29.27
C PRO A 431 -36.57 -15.02 -28.88
N THR A 432 -36.94 -14.08 -29.73
CA THR A 432 -38.27 -13.45 -29.72
C THR A 432 -39.31 -14.52 -30.01
N TYR A 433 -40.18 -14.80 -29.04
CA TYR A 433 -41.45 -15.47 -29.29
C TYR A 433 -42.55 -14.40 -29.35
N GLY A 434 -43.30 -14.43 -30.45
CA GLY A 434 -44.54 -13.68 -30.63
C GLY A 434 -45.76 -14.36 -30.02
#